data_AF-A0A067F7Q3-F1
#
_entry.id   AF-A0A067F7Q3-F1
#
_cell.length_a   1.000
_cell.length_b   1.000
_cell.length_c   1.000
_cell.angle_alpha   90.00
_cell.angle_beta   90.00
_cell.angle_gamma   90.00
#
_symmetry.space_group_name_H-M   'P 1'
#
loop_
_entity.id
_entity.type
_entity.pdbx_description
1 polymer ?
#
loop_
_entity_poly.entity_id
_entity_poly.type
_entity_poly.pdbx_seq_one_letter_code
_entity_poly.pdbx_strand_id
1 'polypeptide(L)' 'NVKWTIIGANSMVQARSGVTCLAFVNGGVRPRSSIIIGSHQLQDNLVQFALAGSRLGFSSSLLFRRTSCSNFNFSATP' A
#
# COMPACT_ATOMS: atom_id res chain seq x y z
N ASN A 1 19.67 -7.19 -2.68
CA ASN A 1 18.33 -7.76 -2.46
C ASN A 1 17.37 -6.60 -2.22
N VAL A 2 16.29 -6.48 -3.02
CA VAL A 2 15.33 -5.36 -2.94
C VAL A 2 14.14 -5.82 -2.11
N LYS A 3 13.72 -5.04 -1.11
CA LYS A 3 12.65 -5.41 -0.18
C LYS A 3 11.55 -4.35 -0.18
N TRP A 4 10.30 -4.78 -0.33
CA TRP A 4 9.13 -3.95 -0.04
C TRP A 4 8.65 -4.28 1.37
N THR A 5 8.78 -3.32 2.28
CA THR A 5 8.35 -3.47 3.68
C THR A 5 6.92 -2.96 3.86
N ILE A 6 6.02 -3.82 4.33
CA ILE A 6 4.68 -3.43 4.78
C ILE A 6 4.75 -3.15 6.28
N ILE A 7 4.41 -1.93 6.69
CA ILE A 7 4.47 -1.49 8.08
C ILE A 7 3.09 -1.47 8.74
N GLY A 8 3.04 -1.21 10.06
CA GLY A 8 1.80 -1.21 10.85
C GLY A 8 0.63 -0.44 10.21
N ALA A 9 0.90 0.74 9.64
CA ALA A 9 -0.13 1.54 8.96
C ALA A 9 -0.78 0.83 7.75
N ASN A 10 -0.04 -0.06 7.08
CA ASN A 10 -0.48 -0.79 5.88
C ASN A 10 -0.78 -2.27 6.15
N SER A 11 -0.43 -2.80 7.33
CA SER A 11 -0.69 -4.19 7.72
C SER A 11 -1.83 -4.33 8.72
N MET A 12 -2.17 -3.27 9.44
CA MET A 12 -3.19 -3.30 10.50
C MET A 12 -4.39 -2.42 10.13
N VAL A 13 -5.57 -2.78 10.64
CA VAL A 13 -6.80 -2.00 10.49
C VAL A 13 -7.55 -1.96 11.81
N GLN A 14 -8.12 -0.81 12.16
CA GLN A 14 -9.01 -0.70 13.32
C GLN A 14 -10.40 -1.24 12.94
N ALA A 15 -10.68 -2.50 13.29
CA ALA A 15 -11.94 -3.15 12.94
C ALA A 15 -13.13 -2.63 13.77
N ARG A 16 -12.85 -2.19 15.00
CA ARG A 16 -13.79 -1.47 15.88
C ARG A 16 -13.00 -0.59 16.85
N SER A 17 -13.68 0.30 17.57
CA SER A 17 -13.03 1.14 18.59
C SER A 17 -12.20 0.30 19.55
N GLY A 18 -10.93 0.68 19.72
CA GLY A 18 -9.96 -0.03 20.57
C GLY A 18 -9.52 -1.42 20.08
N VAL A 19 -9.95 -1.90 18.91
CA VAL A 19 -9.54 -3.22 18.39
C VAL A 19 -8.91 -3.11 17.01
N THR A 20 -7.67 -3.56 16.94
CA THR A 20 -6.87 -3.58 15.74
C THR A 20 -6.64 -5.01 15.29
N CYS A 21 -6.87 -5.28 14.00
CA CYS A 21 -6.73 -6.59 13.38
C CYS A 21 -5.68 -6.55 12.28
N LEU A 22 -5.09 -7.72 11.99
CA LEU A 22 -4.24 -7.90 10.82
C LEU A 22 -5.10 -7.81 9.55
N ALA A 23 -4.75 -6.90 8.64
CA ALA A 23 -5.49 -6.62 7.41
C ALA A 23 -5.10 -7.58 6.27
N PHE A 24 -5.01 -8.88 6.59
CA PHE A 24 -4.75 -9.95 5.65
C PHE A 24 -5.83 -11.01 5.80
N VAL A 25 -6.35 -11.50 4.67
CA VAL A 25 -7.48 -12.45 4.65
C VAL A 25 -7.08 -13.76 3.98
N ASN A 26 -7.75 -14.85 4.36
CA ASN A 26 -7.56 -16.15 3.73
C ASN A 26 -8.20 -16.15 2.32
N GLY A 27 -7.39 -16.40 1.28
CA GLY A 27 -7.84 -16.46 -0.11
C GLY A 27 -8.56 -17.75 -0.51
N GLY A 28 -8.68 -18.73 0.40
CA GLY A 28 -9.27 -20.03 0.14
C GLY A 28 -8.35 -20.98 -0.64
N VAL A 29 -8.92 -22.05 -1.17
CA VAL A 29 -8.15 -23.16 -1.81
C VAL A 29 -7.67 -22.82 -3.23
N ARG A 30 -8.36 -21.92 -3.94
CA ARG A 30 -8.07 -21.57 -5.33
C ARG A 30 -8.06 -20.05 -5.56
N PRO A 31 -7.13 -19.30 -4.94
CA PRO A 31 -7.01 -17.88 -5.20
C PRO A 31 -6.46 -17.62 -6.61
N ARG A 32 -6.76 -16.45 -7.18
CA ARG A 32 -6.23 -16.03 -8.48
C ARG A 32 -4.69 -15.94 -8.50
N SER A 33 -4.10 -15.56 -7.37
CA SER A 33 -2.66 -15.49 -7.13
C SER A 33 -2.38 -15.87 -5.67
N SER A 34 -1.21 -16.45 -5.38
CA SER A 34 -0.83 -16.83 -4.01
C SER A 34 -0.75 -15.64 -3.05
N ILE A 35 -0.40 -14.46 -3.58
CA ILE A 35 -0.34 -13.19 -2.84
C ILE A 35 -0.99 -12.12 -3.70
N ILE A 36 -1.88 -11.33 -3.10
CA ILE A 36 -2.49 -10.15 -3.70
C ILE A 36 -2.20 -8.98 -2.78
N ILE A 37 -1.46 -7.98 -3.27
CA ILE A 37 -1.26 -6.71 -2.56
C ILE A 37 -2.49 -5.85 -2.84
N GLY A 38 -3.34 -5.67 -1.82
CA GLY A 38 -4.61 -4.95 -1.92
C GLY A 38 -4.45 -3.44 -1.79
N SER A 39 -5.56 -2.71 -1.95
CA SER A 39 -5.59 -1.24 -1.84
C SER A 39 -5.06 -0.73 -0.50
N HIS A 40 -5.40 -1.39 0.62
CA HIS A 40 -4.92 -1.03 1.96
C HIS A 40 -3.40 -1.04 2.06
N GLN A 41 -2.75 -2.04 1.45
CA GLN A 41 -1.29 -2.14 1.43
C GLN A 41 -0.63 -1.09 0.53
N LEU A 42 -1.37 -0.56 -0.46
CA LEU A 42 -0.87 0.47 -1.39
C LEU A 42 -1.04 1.91 -0.86
N GLN A 43 -1.89 2.12 0.15
CA GLN A 43 -2.11 3.45 0.74
C GLN A 43 -0.79 4.06 1.24
N ASP A 44 -0.60 5.36 0.99
CA ASP A 44 0.59 6.12 1.36
C ASP A 44 1.93 5.49 0.93
N ASN A 45 1.92 4.76 -0.19
CA ASN A 45 3.11 4.33 -0.89
C ASN A 45 3.03 4.86 -2.32
N LEU A 46 4.11 5.46 -2.83
CA LEU A 46 4.21 5.81 -4.24
C LEU A 46 4.59 4.56 -5.02
N VAL A 47 3.72 4.11 -5.90
CA VAL A 47 3.95 2.93 -6.77
C VAL A 47 3.98 3.38 -8.22
N GLN A 48 5.08 3.06 -8.91
CA GLN A 48 5.33 3.48 -10.28
C GLN A 48 5.38 2.27 -11.22
N PHE A 49 4.48 2.24 -12.20
CA PHE A 49 4.45 1.22 -13.25
C PHE A 49 5.26 1.70 -14.44
N ALA A 50 6.53 1.32 -14.51
CA ALA A 50 7.43 1.67 -15.61
C ALA A 50 7.32 0.61 -16.73
N LEU A 51 6.28 0.74 -17.56
CA LEU A 51 5.95 -0.23 -18.62
C LEU A 51 7.08 -0.41 -19.64
N ALA A 52 7.70 0.68 -20.11
CA ALA A 52 8.81 0.64 -21.05
C ALA A 52 10.02 -0.14 -20.52
N GLY A 53 10.22 -0.12 -19.20
CA GLY A 53 11.29 -0.87 -18.53
C GLY A 53 10.87 -2.24 -18.01
N SER A 54 9.59 -2.62 -18.16
CA SER A 54 8.99 -3.79 -17.49
C SER A 54 9.31 -3.85 -15.99
N ARG A 55 9.21 -2.71 -15.31
CA ARG A 55 9.59 -2.55 -13.90
C ARG A 55 8.47 -1.97 -13.06
N LEU A 56 8.44 -2.39 -11.80
CA LEU A 56 7.63 -1.79 -10.76
C LEU A 56 8.56 -1.07 -9.77
N GLY A 57 8.41 0.25 -9.66
CA GLY A 57 9.04 1.06 -8.62
C GLY A 57 8.10 1.21 -7.44
N PHE A 58 8.65 1.24 -6.23
CA PHE A 58 7.88 1.52 -5.03
C PHE A 58 8.73 2.35 -4.05
N SER A 59 8.08 3.26 -3.34
CA SER A 59 8.68 3.90 -2.17
C SER A 59 8.48 3.03 -0.92
N SER A 60 9.25 3.29 0.14
CA SER A 60 8.78 3.01 1.50
C SER A 60 7.54 3.87 1.80
N SER A 61 6.79 3.51 2.85
CA SER A 61 5.63 4.32 3.29
C SER A 61 6.02 5.80 3.43
N LEU A 62 5.26 6.67 2.78
CA LEU A 62 5.45 8.12 2.78
C LEU A 62 5.32 8.71 4.19
N LEU A 63 4.63 8.01 5.09
CA LEU A 63 4.47 8.39 6.50
C LEU A 63 5.83 8.52 7.21
N PHE A 64 6.84 7.72 6.83
CA PHE A 64 8.20 7.87 7.36
C PHE A 64 8.89 9.17 6.90
N ARG A 65 8.46 9.71 5.76
CA ARG A 65 8.91 11.00 5.23
C ARG A 65 8.03 12.14 5.70
N ARG A 66 7.14 11.91 6.69
CA ARG A 66 6.19 12.89 7.22
C ARG A 66 5.31 13.51 6.13
N THR A 67 4.90 12.69 5.15
CA THR A 67 3.94 13.08 4.11
C THR A 67 3.00 11.91 3.80
N SER A 68 1.95 12.18 3.02
CA SER A 68 0.96 11.19 2.59
C SER A 68 0.65 11.41 1.11
N CYS A 69 -0.06 10.47 0.47
CA CYS A 69 -0.52 10.68 -0.90
C CYS A 69 -1.47 11.88 -1.03
N SER A 70 -2.23 12.18 0.03
CA SER A 70 -3.18 13.32 0.06
C SER A 70 -2.50 14.69 0.14
N ASN A 71 -1.22 14.76 0.50
CA ASN A 71 -0.47 16.02 0.59
C ASN A 71 -0.03 16.56 -0.76
N PHE A 72 -0.32 15.85 -1.86
CA PHE A 72 -0.06 16.37 -3.19
C PHE A 72 -0.97 17.55 -3.50
N ASN A 73 -0.41 18.61 -4.11
CA ASN A 73 -1.19 19.77 -4.52
C ASN A 73 -1.99 19.44 -5.80
N PHE A 74 -3.26 19.08 -5.62
CA PHE A 74 -4.19 18.76 -6.71
C PHE A 74 -4.91 19.97 -7.30
N SER A 75 -4.46 21.21 -7.03
CA SER A 75 -5.13 22.43 -7.51
C SER A 75 -5.52 22.29 -8.99
N ALA A 76 -6.82 22.15 -9.25
CA ALA A 76 -7.35 22.23 -10.60
C ALA A 76 -7.23 23.68 -11.00
N THR A 77 -6.46 23.96 -12.06
CA THR A 77 -6.66 25.21 -12.79
C THR A 77 -8.11 25.19 -13.28
N PRO A 78 -8.90 26.24 -13.03
CA PRO A 78 -10.30 26.31 -13.47
C PRO A 78 -10.47 26.04 -14.97
#